data_AF-A0A2P8WEG0-F1
#
_entry.id   AF-A0A2P8WEG0-F1
#
_cell.length_a   1.000
_cell.length_b   1.000
_cell.length_c   1.000
_cell.angle_alpha   90.00
_cell.angle_beta   90.00
_cell.angle_gamma   90.00
#
_symmetry.space_group_name_H-M   'P 1'
#
loop_
_entity.id
_entity.type
_entity.pdbx_description
1 polymer ?
#
loop_
_entity_poly.entity_id
_entity_poly.type
_entity_poly.pdbx_seq_one_letter_code
_entity_poly.pdbx_strand_id
1 'polypeptide(L)'
;MPYVAVKGGEQAIQNAEALLKAKRRGDAATPELSLAQIKQQLLLAVNRVMAEGSLYDPDLAALAIKQSWGDLVEAAFLLRAYRTTLPRLYHSEPIDTGSMHLQRRISAIFKDTPGGQKLGPTFDYVHRLLDFKLAAENNEFPAPTAEKAASNE
;
A
#
# COMPACT_ATOMS: atom_id res chain seq x y z
N MET A 1 -33.11 22.10 -42.19
CA MET A 1 -32.15 20.99 -42.38
C MET A 1 -32.38 19.97 -41.29
N PRO A 2 -32.61 18.69 -41.61
CA PRO A 2 -32.75 17.66 -40.59
C PRO A 2 -31.38 17.30 -40.00
N TYR A 3 -31.29 17.19 -38.68
CA TYR A 3 -30.10 16.66 -38.00
C TYR A 3 -30.12 15.12 -38.08
N VAL A 4 -29.00 14.51 -38.46
CA VAL A 4 -28.83 13.05 -38.53
C VAL A 4 -27.92 12.60 -37.39
N ALA A 5 -28.32 11.56 -36.67
CA ALA A 5 -27.53 11.02 -35.58
C ALA A 5 -26.22 10.41 -36.14
N VAL A 6 -25.08 10.93 -35.67
CA VAL A 6 -23.74 10.40 -35.97
C VAL A 6 -23.20 9.64 -34.78
N LYS A 7 -22.51 8.51 -35.05
CA LYS A 7 -21.83 7.74 -34.00
C LYS A 7 -20.49 8.40 -33.67
N GLY A 8 -20.30 8.82 -32.42
CA GLY A 8 -19.03 9.39 -31.93
C GLY A 8 -18.63 8.92 -30.52
N GLY A 9 -19.49 8.17 -29.83
CA GLY A 9 -19.27 7.78 -28.43
C GLY A 9 -18.03 6.91 -28.21
N GLU A 10 -17.79 5.92 -29.07
CA GLU A 10 -16.63 5.02 -28.95
C GLU A 10 -15.31 5.79 -29.10
N GLN A 11 -15.21 6.64 -30.13
CA GLN A 11 -14.03 7.48 -30.32
C GLN A 11 -13.82 8.45 -29.14
N ALA A 12 -14.90 9.00 -28.58
CA ALA A 12 -14.83 9.86 -27.41
C ALA A 12 -14.31 9.10 -26.18
N ILE A 13 -14.75 7.85 -25.96
CA ILE A 13 -14.29 6.99 -24.87
C ILE A 13 -12.79 6.67 -25.04
N GLN A 14 -12.36 6.26 -26.23
CA GLN A 14 -10.95 5.96 -26.51
C GLN A 14 -10.05 7.18 -26.28
N ASN A 15 -10.48 8.36 -26.75
CA ASN A 15 -9.75 9.61 -26.52
C ASN A 15 -9.69 9.98 -25.04
N ALA A 16 -10.79 9.79 -24.30
CA ALA A 16 -10.83 10.03 -22.86
C ALA A 16 -9.87 9.10 -22.10
N GLU A 17 -9.81 7.81 -22.48
CA GLU A 17 -8.88 6.85 -21.90
C GLU A 17 -7.42 7.20 -22.20
N ALA A 18 -7.12 7.62 -23.43
CA ALA A 18 -5.77 8.07 -23.81
C ALA A 18 -5.35 9.31 -23.01
N LEU A 19 -6.26 10.28 -22.86
CA LEU A 19 -6.03 11.48 -22.04
C LEU A 19 -5.80 11.13 -20.57
N LEU A 20 -6.56 10.16 -20.03
CA LEU A 20 -6.37 9.65 -18.67
C LEU A 20 -4.97 9.03 -18.55
N LYS A 21 -4.60 8.10 -19.42
CA LYS A 21 -3.26 7.46 -19.39
C LYS A 21 -2.11 8.47 -19.48
N ALA A 22 -2.24 9.49 -20.34
CA ALA A 22 -1.24 10.55 -20.47
C ALA A 22 -1.14 11.40 -19.19
N LYS A 23 -2.28 11.82 -18.64
CA LYS A 23 -2.33 12.57 -17.38
C LYS A 23 -1.78 11.76 -16.19
N ARG A 24 -2.02 10.45 -16.13
CA ARG A 24 -1.43 9.55 -15.13
C ARG A 24 0.08 9.60 -15.14
N ARG A 25 0.65 9.50 -16.36
CA ARG A 25 2.09 9.46 -16.54
C ARG A 25 2.72 10.79 -16.12
N GLY A 26 2.04 11.91 -16.35
CA GLY A 26 2.54 13.23 -16.05
C GLY A 26 3.72 13.62 -16.94
N ASP A 27 4.58 14.51 -16.44
CA ASP A 27 5.77 14.96 -17.16
C ASP A 27 6.77 13.80 -17.38
N ALA A 28 7.24 13.67 -18.62
CA ALA A 28 8.23 12.66 -19.00
C ALA A 28 9.63 12.98 -18.46
N ALA A 29 9.92 14.24 -18.11
CA ALA A 29 11.16 14.63 -17.45
C ALA A 29 11.25 14.06 -16.02
N THR A 30 10.11 13.81 -15.37
CA THR A 30 10.07 13.14 -14.06
C THR A 30 10.15 11.63 -14.26
N PRO A 31 11.04 10.93 -13.52
CA PRO A 31 11.12 9.49 -13.53
C PRO A 31 9.77 8.82 -13.25
N GLU A 32 9.47 7.75 -13.97
CA GLU A 32 8.24 7.01 -13.75
C GLU A 32 8.25 6.30 -12.38
N LEU A 33 7.13 6.37 -11.66
CA LEU A 33 6.91 5.59 -10.44
C LEU A 33 7.08 4.10 -10.70
N SER A 34 8.08 3.51 -10.05
CA SER A 34 8.30 2.06 -10.08
C SER A 34 7.39 1.34 -9.08
N LEU A 35 7.06 0.08 -9.36
CA LEU A 35 6.33 -0.75 -8.40
C LEU A 35 7.13 -0.97 -7.12
N ALA A 36 8.45 -1.07 -7.22
CA ALA A 36 9.34 -1.21 -6.06
C ALA A 36 9.26 0.00 -5.12
N GLN A 37 9.25 1.23 -5.64
CA GLN A 37 9.07 2.44 -4.82
C GLN A 37 7.74 2.41 -4.08
N ILE A 38 6.63 2.10 -4.76
CA ILE A 38 5.31 2.02 -4.13
C ILE A 38 5.28 0.92 -3.06
N LYS A 39 5.76 -0.28 -3.40
CA LYS A 39 5.79 -1.43 -2.50
C LYS A 39 6.60 -1.17 -1.23
N GLN A 40 7.77 -0.55 -1.36
CA GLN A 40 8.72 -0.36 -0.25
C GLN A 40 8.43 0.90 0.57
N GLN A 41 8.03 2.00 -0.07
CA GLN A 41 7.93 3.32 0.57
C GLN A 41 6.48 3.70 0.93
N LEU A 42 5.48 3.10 0.28
CA LEU A 42 4.06 3.34 0.54
C LEU A 42 3.37 2.10 1.15
N LEU A 43 4.09 1.38 2.00
CA LEU A 43 3.66 0.09 2.55
C LEU A 43 2.26 0.13 3.21
N LEU A 44 1.90 1.21 3.90
CA LEU A 44 0.56 1.34 4.50
C LEU A 44 -0.56 1.40 3.46
N ALA A 45 -0.34 2.07 2.33
CA ALA A 45 -1.30 2.11 1.24
C ALA A 45 -1.44 0.72 0.59
N VAL A 46 -0.32 0.04 0.37
CA VAL A 46 -0.27 -1.34 -0.16
C VAL A 46 -1.03 -2.29 0.76
N ASN A 47 -0.78 -2.24 2.07
CA ASN A 47 -1.49 -3.07 3.05
C ASN A 47 -3.00 -2.80 3.06
N ARG A 48 -3.41 -1.53 2.98
CA ARG A 48 -4.82 -1.14 2.90
C ARG A 48 -5.49 -1.71 1.65
N VAL A 49 -4.85 -1.57 0.49
CA VAL A 49 -5.36 -2.09 -0.78
C VAL A 49 -5.45 -3.62 -0.78
N MET A 50 -4.46 -4.33 -0.23
CA MET A 50 -4.54 -5.79 -0.07
C MET A 50 -5.70 -6.20 0.85
N ALA A 51 -5.89 -5.52 1.97
CA ALA A 51 -6.95 -5.81 2.93
C ALA A 51 -8.35 -5.56 2.34
N GLU A 52 -8.59 -4.37 1.78
CA GLU A 52 -9.89 -3.99 1.20
C GLU A 52 -10.16 -4.71 -0.14
N GLY A 53 -9.10 -5.02 -0.91
CA GLY A 53 -9.16 -5.80 -2.14
C GLY A 53 -9.33 -7.31 -1.92
N SER A 54 -9.16 -7.79 -0.68
CA SER A 54 -9.26 -9.20 -0.28
C SER A 54 -8.32 -10.14 -1.05
N LEU A 55 -7.13 -9.65 -1.42
CA LEU A 55 -6.09 -10.41 -2.10
C LEU A 55 -4.73 -9.99 -1.54
N TYR A 56 -4.02 -10.95 -0.93
CA TYR A 56 -2.68 -10.74 -0.41
C TYR A 56 -1.66 -10.94 -1.53
N ASP A 57 -1.31 -9.85 -2.20
CA ASP A 57 -0.21 -9.77 -3.17
C ASP A 57 0.31 -8.32 -3.23
N PRO A 58 1.50 -8.05 -2.64
CA PRO A 58 2.04 -6.70 -2.59
C PRO A 58 2.37 -6.09 -3.95
N ASP A 59 2.74 -6.91 -4.94
CA ASP A 59 3.11 -6.44 -6.27
C ASP A 59 1.87 -6.05 -7.07
N LEU A 60 0.80 -6.85 -7.00
CA LEU A 60 -0.50 -6.51 -7.58
C LEU A 60 -1.16 -5.30 -6.90
N ALA A 61 -1.05 -5.19 -5.58
CA ALA A 61 -1.55 -4.01 -4.86
C ALA A 61 -0.77 -2.74 -5.27
N ALA A 62 0.56 -2.82 -5.39
CA ALA A 62 1.36 -1.70 -5.89
C ALA A 62 1.00 -1.33 -7.34
N LEU A 63 0.74 -2.32 -8.20
CA LEU A 63 0.26 -2.10 -9.56
C LEU A 63 -1.11 -1.42 -9.59
N ALA A 64 -2.05 -1.87 -8.75
CA ALA A 64 -3.37 -1.26 -8.64
C ALA A 64 -3.28 0.20 -8.19
N ILE A 65 -2.46 0.50 -7.19
CA ILE A 65 -2.17 1.88 -6.73
C ILE A 65 -1.58 2.73 -7.85
N LYS A 66 -0.61 2.19 -8.60
CA LYS A 66 -0.03 2.88 -9.76
C LYS A 66 -1.09 3.15 -10.83
N GLN A 67 -1.95 2.17 -11.10
CA GLN A 67 -3.00 2.25 -12.12
C GLN A 67 -4.10 3.25 -11.75
N SER A 68 -4.44 3.38 -10.47
CA SER A 68 -5.44 4.30 -9.92
C SER A 68 -4.88 5.67 -9.50
N TRP A 69 -3.60 5.94 -9.79
CA TRP A 69 -2.95 7.23 -9.52
C TRP A 69 -2.91 7.56 -8.02
N GLY A 70 -2.84 6.53 -7.18
CA GLY A 70 -2.88 6.68 -5.74
C GLY A 70 -4.29 6.76 -5.14
N ASP A 71 -5.36 6.71 -5.92
CA ASP A 71 -6.71 6.52 -5.38
C ASP A 71 -6.83 5.10 -4.81
N LEU A 72 -6.86 5.01 -3.47
CA LEU A 72 -6.85 3.73 -2.77
C LEU A 72 -8.19 3.00 -2.84
N VAL A 73 -9.31 3.72 -2.99
CA VAL A 73 -10.62 3.11 -3.14
C VAL A 73 -10.72 2.43 -4.50
N GLU A 74 -10.28 3.12 -5.55
CA GLU A 74 -10.20 2.56 -6.90
C GLU A 74 -9.16 1.44 -6.99
N ALA A 75 -8.00 1.57 -6.34
CA ALA A 75 -7.00 0.50 -6.29
C ALA A 75 -7.56 -0.79 -5.64
N ALA A 76 -8.26 -0.65 -4.51
CA ALA A 76 -8.91 -1.79 -3.85
C ALA A 76 -10.01 -2.41 -4.75
N PHE A 77 -10.75 -1.58 -5.49
CA PHE A 77 -11.74 -2.05 -6.46
C PHE A 77 -11.10 -2.82 -7.61
N LEU A 78 -10.02 -2.30 -8.22
CA LEU A 78 -9.24 -2.96 -9.26
C LEU A 78 -8.71 -4.32 -8.79
N LEU A 79 -8.10 -4.38 -7.59
CA LEU A 79 -7.56 -5.62 -7.04
C LEU A 79 -8.65 -6.65 -6.77
N ARG A 80 -9.81 -6.20 -6.24
CA ARG A 80 -10.97 -7.06 -6.00
C ARG A 80 -11.60 -7.57 -7.30
N ALA A 81 -11.65 -6.73 -8.34
CA ALA A 81 -12.08 -7.15 -9.67
C ALA A 81 -11.12 -8.19 -10.27
N TYR A 82 -9.80 -7.99 -10.14
CA TYR A 82 -8.82 -8.98 -10.59
C TYR A 82 -8.96 -10.32 -9.84
N ARG A 83 -9.21 -10.28 -8.54
CA ARG A 83 -9.44 -11.51 -7.74
C ARG A 83 -10.58 -12.37 -8.30
N THR A 84 -11.63 -11.79 -8.90
CA THR A 84 -12.76 -12.58 -9.46
C THR A 84 -12.38 -13.35 -10.72
N THR A 85 -11.29 -12.98 -11.39
CA THR A 85 -10.79 -13.68 -12.57
C THR A 85 -9.87 -14.85 -12.21
N LEU A 86 -9.50 -15.01 -10.93
CA LEU A 86 -8.58 -16.04 -10.47
C LEU A 86 -9.33 -17.31 -10.00
N PRO A 87 -8.85 -18.51 -10.37
CA PRO A 87 -9.40 -19.75 -9.82
C PRO A 87 -9.04 -19.91 -8.34
N ARG A 88 -9.96 -20.49 -7.56
CA ARG A 88 -9.69 -20.90 -6.18
C ARG A 88 -8.99 -22.26 -6.19
N LEU A 89 -7.66 -22.26 -6.06
CA LEU A 89 -6.86 -23.49 -6.11
C LEU A 89 -6.92 -24.31 -4.82
N TYR A 90 -6.86 -23.62 -3.66
CA TYR A 90 -6.74 -24.25 -2.35
C TYR A 90 -7.46 -23.47 -1.25
N HIS A 91 -7.56 -24.08 -0.07
CA HIS A 91 -7.94 -23.45 1.18
C HIS A 91 -6.79 -23.61 2.18
N SER A 92 -6.50 -22.55 2.94
CA SER A 92 -5.54 -22.62 4.02
C SER A 92 -6.17 -23.23 5.27
N GLU A 93 -5.34 -23.80 6.14
CA GLU A 93 -5.72 -24.07 7.52
C GLU A 93 -5.94 -22.75 8.29
N PRO A 94 -6.69 -22.77 9.40
CA PRO A 94 -6.78 -21.63 10.31
C PRO A 94 -5.39 -21.21 10.81
N ILE A 95 -5.13 -19.90 10.85
CA ILE A 95 -3.85 -19.36 11.32
C ILE A 95 -3.77 -19.44 12.86
N ASP A 96 -2.68 -19.97 13.39
CA ASP A 96 -2.36 -19.88 14.82
C ASP A 96 -1.65 -18.54 15.12
N THR A 97 -2.36 -17.63 15.77
CA THR A 97 -1.80 -16.33 16.16
C THR A 97 -1.00 -16.39 17.46
N GLY A 98 -1.05 -17.50 18.21
CA GLY A 98 -0.27 -17.70 19.43
C GLY A 98 1.23 -17.88 19.18
N SER A 99 1.59 -18.42 18.01
CA SER A 99 2.97 -18.61 17.54
C SER A 99 3.48 -17.48 16.63
N MET A 100 2.75 -16.36 16.54
CA MET A 100 3.12 -15.23 15.69
C MET A 100 4.50 -14.64 16.06
N HIS A 101 5.35 -14.42 15.06
CA HIS A 101 6.54 -13.59 15.21
C HIS A 101 6.14 -12.12 15.40
N LEU A 102 6.19 -11.67 16.66
CA LEU A 102 5.68 -10.36 17.04
C LEU A 102 6.56 -9.21 16.55
N GLN A 103 6.02 -8.36 15.67
CA GLN A 103 6.57 -7.03 15.37
C GLN A 103 6.10 -5.96 16.38
N ARG A 104 4.85 -6.09 16.85
CA ARG A 104 4.21 -5.19 17.81
C ARG A 104 3.23 -5.97 18.69
N ARG A 105 3.19 -5.65 19.99
CA ARG A 105 2.25 -6.21 20.97
C ARG A 105 2.03 -5.21 22.09
N ILE A 106 0.81 -4.67 22.18
CA ILE A 106 0.44 -3.72 23.22
C ILE A 106 -0.84 -4.17 23.93
N SER A 107 -0.96 -3.86 25.22
CA SER A 107 -2.17 -4.05 26.03
C SER A 107 -2.49 -2.77 26.77
N ALA A 108 -3.72 -2.28 26.62
CA ALA A 108 -4.20 -1.07 27.30
C ALA A 108 -4.76 -1.36 28.71
N ILE A 109 -5.05 -2.63 29.03
CA ILE A 109 -5.71 -3.03 30.29
C ILE A 109 -4.71 -3.06 31.44
N PHE A 110 -3.50 -3.57 31.19
CA PHE A 110 -2.46 -3.70 32.19
C PHE A 110 -1.26 -2.85 31.79
N LYS A 111 -0.64 -2.22 32.79
CA LYS A 111 0.62 -1.50 32.61
C LYS A 111 1.70 -2.43 32.04
N ASP A 112 1.91 -3.57 32.70
CA ASP A 112 2.86 -4.60 32.29
C ASP A 112 2.15 -5.91 31.96
N THR A 113 2.66 -6.64 30.98
CA THR A 113 2.16 -7.96 30.58
C THR A 113 3.31 -8.95 30.47
N PRO A 114 3.07 -10.27 30.60
CA PRO A 114 4.09 -11.27 30.31
C PRO A 114 4.66 -11.07 28.90
N GLY A 115 5.99 -10.99 28.79
CA GLY A 115 6.71 -10.65 27.55
C GLY A 115 6.82 -9.15 27.25
N GLY A 116 6.31 -8.28 28.12
CA GLY A 116 6.38 -6.83 28.03
C GLY A 116 5.47 -6.20 26.96
N GLN A 117 5.42 -4.88 26.98
CA GLN A 117 4.82 -4.06 25.94
C GLN A 117 5.85 -3.87 24.81
N LYS A 118 5.52 -4.27 23.59
CA LYS A 118 6.37 -4.10 22.39
C LYS A 118 5.71 -3.10 21.44
N LEU A 119 6.21 -1.87 21.41
CA LEU A 119 5.67 -0.83 20.55
C LEU A 119 5.91 -1.12 19.06
N GLY A 120 7.10 -1.60 18.69
CA GLY A 120 7.46 -1.75 17.27
C GLY A 120 7.36 -0.44 16.47
N PRO A 121 7.38 -0.51 15.13
CA PRO A 121 7.20 0.67 14.28
C PRO A 121 5.78 1.24 14.42
N THR A 122 5.64 2.48 14.88
CA THR A 122 4.32 3.13 15.07
C THR A 122 4.35 4.65 14.95
N PHE A 123 3.20 5.24 14.62
CA PHE A 123 2.95 6.68 14.61
C PHE A 123 2.33 7.20 15.92
N ASP A 124 1.96 6.34 16.86
CA ASP A 124 1.10 6.71 18.01
C ASP A 124 1.63 7.87 18.85
N TYR A 125 2.95 8.01 18.93
CA TYR A 125 3.64 9.01 19.75
C TYR A 125 4.38 10.06 18.94
N VAL A 126 4.23 10.03 17.60
CA VAL A 126 4.90 10.98 16.71
C VAL A 126 4.08 12.27 16.64
N HIS A 127 4.75 13.42 16.82
CA HIS A 127 4.10 14.72 16.64
C HIS A 127 3.67 14.90 15.18
N ARG A 128 2.41 15.31 14.97
CA ARG A 128 1.81 15.46 13.62
C ARG A 128 2.19 16.79 12.97
N LEU A 129 3.49 16.96 12.73
CA LEU A 129 4.07 18.10 12.01
C LEU A 129 4.61 17.62 10.66
N LEU A 130 4.49 18.44 9.63
CA LEU A 130 5.13 18.14 8.34
C LEU A 130 6.65 18.15 8.51
N ASP A 131 7.28 17.06 8.11
CA ASP A 131 8.74 16.96 8.13
C ASP A 131 9.32 17.42 6.79
N PHE A 132 9.75 18.69 6.74
CA PHE A 132 10.35 19.28 5.55
C PHE A 132 11.71 18.65 5.18
N LYS A 133 12.34 17.89 6.07
CA LYS A 133 13.59 17.18 5.74
C LYS A 133 13.37 16.14 4.66
N LEU A 134 12.18 15.54 4.60
CA LEU A 134 11.82 14.55 3.58
C LEU A 134 11.78 15.11 2.14
N ALA A 135 11.78 16.44 1.97
CA ALA A 135 11.89 17.08 0.67
C ALA A 135 13.34 17.19 0.16
N ALA A 136 14.34 16.91 1.01
CA ALA A 136 15.75 16.83 0.61
C ALA A 136 16.09 15.44 0.05
N GLU A 137 17.18 15.35 -0.71
CA GLU A 137 17.72 14.08 -1.21
C GLU A 137 18.53 13.34 -0.12
N ASN A 138 18.66 12.01 -0.26
CA ASN A 138 19.45 11.12 0.61
C ASN A 138 18.99 11.07 2.09
N ASN A 139 17.68 10.90 2.30
CA ASN A 139 17.13 10.65 3.63
C ASN A 139 17.52 9.27 4.16
N GLU A 140 18.54 9.20 5.02
CA GLU A 140 18.95 7.99 5.73
C GLU A 140 18.53 8.04 7.20
N PHE A 141 17.80 7.02 7.64
CA PHE A 141 17.35 6.88 9.02
C PHE A 141 17.74 5.50 9.55
N PRO A 142 18.86 5.37 10.27
CA PRO A 142 19.30 4.08 10.78
C PRO A 142 18.30 3.56 11.82
N ALA A 143 17.93 2.29 11.69
CA ALA A 143 17.13 1.62 12.70
C ALA A 143 17.96 1.43 13.98
N PRO A 144 17.35 1.51 15.17
CA PRO A 144 18.01 1.17 16.41
C PRO A 144 18.55 -0.28 16.36
N THR A 145 19.83 -0.48 16.69
CA THR A 145 20.39 -1.81 16.90
C THR A 145 19.93 -2.38 18.24
N ALA A 146 19.54 -3.65 18.25
CA ALA A 146 19.25 -4.34 19.50
C ALA A 146 20.53 -4.39 20.36
N GLU A 147 20.47 -3.91 21.60
CA GLU A 147 21.50 -4.21 22.58
C GLU A 147 21.52 -5.73 22.80
N LYS A 148 22.70 -6.36 22.66
CA LYS A 148 22.87 -7.75 23.07
C LYS A 148 22.53 -7.81 24.56
N ALA A 149 21.50 -8.57 24.93
CA ALA A 149 21.20 -8.85 26.32
C ALA A 149 22.50 -9.35 26.98
N ALA A 150 22.97 -8.65 28.01
CA ALA A 150 24.04 -9.14 28.84
C ALA A 150 23.62 -10.53 29.33
N SER A 151 24.44 -11.52 29.03
CA SER A 151 24.32 -12.86 29.58
C SER A 151 24.41 -12.73 31.10
N ASN A 152 23.27 -12.75 31.77
CA ASN A 152 23.25 -12.96 33.22
C ASN A 152 23.71 -14.40 33.45
N GLU A 153 24.97 -14.53 33.90
CA GLU A 153 25.41 -15.67 34.71
C GLU A 153 24.64 -15.71 36.05
#